data_AF-Q94G08-F1
#
_entry.id   AF-Q94G08-F1
#
_cell.length_a   1.000
_cell.length_b   1.000
_cell.length_c   1.000
_cell.angle_alpha   90.00
_cell.angle_beta   90.00
_cell.angle_gamma   90.00
#
_symmetry.space_group_name_H-M   'P 1'
#
loop_
_entity.id
_entity.type
_entity.pdbx_description
1 polymer ?
#
loop_
_entity_poly.entity_id
_entity_poly.type
_entity_poly.pdbx_seq_one_letter_code
_entity_poly.pdbx_strand_id
1 'polypeptide(L)'
;RDRLGDEDVPAYMFKEVARLDPEPVLFVNDYNVECGNDPNATPEKYAEQVAWLQSCGAVVRGIGLQGHVQNPVGEVICAALDRLAKTGVPIWFTELDVPEYDVGLRAKDLEVVLREAYAHPAVEGIVFWGFMQGTMWRQNAWLVDADGTVNEAGQMFLNLQKEWKTDARGNFDGDGNFKFRGFYGRYVVEVTTAKRKQMLNTSTVEKGDNTPVVVDLADA
;
A
#
# COMPACT_ATOMS: atom_id res chain seq x y z
N ARG A 1 -12.16 13.01 -32.54
CA ARG A 1 -11.65 11.86 -33.32
C ARG A 1 -10.21 12.20 -33.60
N ASP A 2 -9.35 11.57 -32.83
CA ASP A 2 -8.06 12.13 -32.48
C ASP A 2 -7.00 11.61 -33.45
N ARG A 3 -5.83 12.23 -33.43
CA ARG A 3 -4.73 12.03 -34.41
C ARG A 3 -4.17 10.59 -34.48
N LEU A 4 -4.77 9.65 -33.77
CA LEU A 4 -4.35 8.27 -33.60
C LEU A 4 -5.25 7.26 -34.36
N GLY A 5 -6.30 7.73 -35.04
CA GLY A 5 -7.18 6.89 -35.87
C GLY A 5 -8.30 6.20 -35.08
N ASP A 6 -8.78 5.07 -35.61
CA ASP A 6 -9.87 4.25 -35.04
C ASP A 6 -9.38 3.18 -34.06
N GLU A 7 -8.07 3.14 -33.77
CA GLU A 7 -7.52 2.23 -32.76
C GLU A 7 -7.71 2.80 -31.35
N ASP A 8 -8.28 1.98 -30.48
CA ASP A 8 -8.33 2.21 -29.04
C ASP A 8 -6.92 2.06 -28.45
N VAL A 9 -6.06 3.07 -28.67
CA VAL A 9 -4.63 3.03 -28.35
C VAL A 9 -4.33 2.55 -26.92
N PRO A 10 -5.05 2.98 -25.86
CA PRO A 10 -4.83 2.44 -24.52
C PRO A 10 -4.99 0.92 -24.46
N ALA A 11 -6.06 0.36 -25.02
CA ALA A 11 -6.29 -1.08 -25.04
C ALA A 11 -5.25 -1.81 -25.91
N TYR A 12 -4.84 -1.21 -27.03
CA TYR A 12 -3.74 -1.74 -27.86
C TYR A 12 -2.45 -1.85 -27.06
N MET A 13 -2.04 -0.81 -26.33
CA MET A 13 -0.81 -0.82 -25.53
C MET A 13 -0.80 -1.94 -24.50
N PHE A 14 -1.89 -2.15 -23.75
CA PHE A 14 -1.99 -3.25 -22.79
C PHE A 14 -1.85 -4.61 -23.46
N LYS A 15 -2.52 -4.83 -24.59
CA LYS A 15 -2.46 -6.09 -25.34
C LYS A 15 -1.07 -6.34 -25.91
N GLU A 16 -0.42 -5.29 -26.42
CA GLU A 16 0.90 -5.41 -27.02
C GLU A 16 1.99 -5.67 -25.97
N VAL A 17 1.91 -5.03 -24.80
CA VAL A 17 2.81 -5.35 -23.68
C VAL A 17 2.60 -6.79 -23.23
N ALA A 18 1.35 -7.22 -22.97
CA ALA A 18 1.09 -8.60 -22.56
C ALA A 18 1.52 -9.66 -23.60
N ARG A 19 1.53 -9.30 -24.89
CA ARG A 19 2.03 -10.16 -25.98
C ARG A 19 3.56 -10.26 -25.99
N LEU A 20 4.25 -9.16 -25.67
CA LEU A 20 5.71 -9.09 -25.68
C LEU A 20 6.33 -9.63 -24.38
N ASP A 21 5.69 -9.34 -23.25
CA ASP A 21 6.11 -9.73 -21.91
C ASP A 21 4.88 -9.93 -21.00
N PRO A 22 4.50 -11.19 -20.70
CA PRO A 22 3.34 -11.49 -19.86
C PRO A 22 3.65 -11.46 -18.35
N GLU A 23 4.91 -11.29 -17.94
CA GLU A 23 5.31 -11.32 -16.52
C GLU A 23 4.86 -10.09 -15.71
N PRO A 24 5.04 -8.83 -16.17
CA PRO A 24 4.73 -7.66 -15.36
C PRO A 24 3.23 -7.52 -15.09
N VAL A 25 2.92 -7.02 -13.89
CA VAL A 25 1.56 -6.59 -13.54
C VAL A 25 1.30 -5.26 -14.23
N LEU A 26 0.29 -5.21 -15.11
CA LEU A 26 -0.04 -4.00 -15.86
C LEU A 26 -1.02 -3.13 -15.07
N PHE A 27 -0.59 -1.91 -14.78
CA PHE A 27 -1.36 -0.90 -14.08
C PHE A 27 -1.95 0.12 -15.05
N VAL A 28 -3.19 0.55 -14.81
CA VAL A 28 -3.57 1.93 -15.12
C VAL A 28 -3.10 2.82 -13.98
N ASN A 29 -2.69 4.06 -14.23
CA ASN A 29 -2.23 4.99 -13.20
C ASN A 29 -2.74 6.40 -13.50
N ASP A 30 -3.36 7.06 -12.53
CA ASP A 30 -3.90 8.42 -12.71
C ASP A 30 -3.95 9.19 -11.38
N TYR A 31 -4.16 10.51 -11.46
CA TYR A 31 -4.11 11.46 -10.34
C TYR A 31 -5.49 12.03 -9.99
N ASN A 32 -5.60 12.68 -8.83
CA ASN A 32 -6.80 13.34 -8.28
C ASN A 32 -8.02 12.45 -7.98
N VAL A 33 -8.03 11.19 -8.41
CA VAL A 33 -9.16 10.26 -8.28
C VAL A 33 -9.64 10.13 -6.83
N GLU A 34 -8.70 10.10 -5.89
CA GLU A 34 -8.90 9.92 -4.45
C GLU A 34 -9.23 11.22 -3.68
N CYS A 35 -9.18 12.37 -4.35
CA CYS A 35 -9.27 13.69 -3.71
C CYS A 35 -10.67 14.32 -3.79
N GLY A 36 -11.54 13.86 -4.71
CA GLY A 36 -12.89 14.38 -4.88
C GLY A 36 -12.98 15.86 -5.31
N ASN A 37 -11.84 16.44 -5.75
CA ASN A 37 -11.71 17.86 -6.09
C ASN A 37 -11.56 18.12 -7.59
N ASP A 38 -11.51 17.08 -8.42
CA ASP A 38 -11.40 17.17 -9.87
C ASP A 38 -12.60 16.48 -10.54
N PRO A 39 -13.50 17.23 -11.22
CA PRO A 39 -14.66 16.64 -11.89
C PRO A 39 -14.28 15.77 -13.11
N ASN A 40 -13.04 15.84 -13.59
CA ASN A 40 -12.54 15.02 -14.68
C ASN A 40 -11.87 13.73 -14.21
N ALA A 41 -11.37 13.70 -12.98
CA ALA A 41 -10.75 12.53 -12.37
C ALA A 41 -11.57 12.07 -11.16
N THR A 42 -12.67 11.37 -11.45
CA THR A 42 -13.52 10.78 -10.40
C THR A 42 -13.35 9.27 -10.34
N PRO A 43 -13.59 8.64 -9.17
CA PRO A 43 -13.56 7.18 -9.04
C PRO A 43 -14.50 6.46 -10.00
N GLU A 44 -15.64 7.06 -10.35
CA GLU A 44 -16.59 6.52 -11.33
C GLU A 44 -15.98 6.47 -12.74
N LYS A 45 -15.44 7.60 -13.21
CA LYS A 45 -14.83 7.69 -14.53
C LYS A 45 -13.63 6.76 -14.65
N TYR A 46 -12.83 6.65 -13.60
CA TYR A 46 -11.67 5.77 -13.60
C TYR A 46 -12.08 4.30 -13.59
N ALA A 47 -13.10 3.93 -12.81
CA ALA A 47 -13.67 2.58 -12.85
C ALA A 47 -14.30 2.24 -14.22
N GLU A 48 -14.96 3.20 -14.87
CA GLU A 48 -15.48 3.06 -16.24
C GLU A 48 -14.36 2.84 -17.26
N GLN A 49 -13.25 3.57 -17.14
CA GLN A 49 -12.07 3.38 -17.99
C GLN A 49 -11.45 1.98 -17.80
N VAL A 50 -11.32 1.51 -16.56
CA VAL A 50 -10.84 0.15 -16.26
C VAL A 50 -11.76 -0.90 -16.87
N ALA A 51 -13.07 -0.76 -16.69
CA ALA A 51 -14.07 -1.68 -17.25
C ALA A 51 -14.04 -1.67 -18.79
N TRP A 52 -13.88 -0.50 -19.41
CA TRP A 52 -13.74 -0.37 -20.85
C TRP A 52 -12.48 -1.07 -21.37
N LEU A 53 -11.32 -0.85 -20.74
CA LEU A 53 -10.07 -1.55 -21.09
C LEU A 53 -10.25 -3.07 -21.05
N GLN A 54 -10.83 -3.58 -19.95
CA GLN A 54 -11.13 -5.00 -19.80
C GLN A 54 -12.07 -5.51 -20.90
N SER A 55 -13.10 -4.73 -21.27
CA SER A 55 -14.03 -5.07 -22.36
C SER A 55 -13.35 -5.15 -23.73
N CYS A 56 -12.28 -4.38 -23.93
CA CYS A 56 -11.45 -4.41 -25.14
C CYS A 56 -10.37 -5.51 -25.15
N GLY A 57 -10.37 -6.38 -24.11
CA GLY A 57 -9.44 -7.50 -23.95
C GLY A 57 -8.10 -7.13 -23.31
N ALA A 58 -7.97 -5.95 -22.70
CA ALA A 58 -6.77 -5.59 -21.96
C ALA A 58 -6.72 -6.30 -20.60
N VAL A 59 -5.55 -6.84 -20.25
CA VAL A 59 -5.31 -7.51 -18.97
C VAL A 59 -4.84 -6.47 -17.94
N VAL A 60 -5.80 -5.75 -17.36
CA VAL A 60 -5.53 -4.78 -16.27
C VAL A 60 -5.44 -5.54 -14.94
N ARG A 61 -4.29 -5.47 -14.26
CA ARG A 61 -4.02 -6.20 -13.01
C ARG A 61 -3.70 -5.29 -11.82
N GLY A 62 -3.64 -3.98 -12.04
CA GLY A 62 -3.49 -3.00 -10.97
C GLY A 62 -4.17 -1.68 -11.32
N ILE A 63 -4.69 -1.00 -10.30
CA ILE A 63 -5.17 0.37 -10.35
C ILE A 63 -4.20 1.21 -9.52
N GLY A 64 -3.52 2.14 -10.17
CA GLY A 64 -2.65 3.12 -9.55
C GLY A 64 -3.43 4.40 -9.27
N LEU A 65 -3.38 4.83 -8.02
CA LEU A 65 -3.71 6.18 -7.58
C LEU A 65 -2.38 6.87 -7.34
N GLN A 66 -2.09 7.96 -8.05
CA GLN A 66 -0.84 8.68 -7.82
C GLN A 66 -0.72 9.06 -6.34
N GLY A 67 -1.79 9.52 -5.68
CA GLY A 67 -1.71 9.83 -4.25
C GLY A 67 -1.07 11.18 -3.98
N HIS A 68 -1.11 12.10 -4.93
CA HIS A 68 -0.69 13.49 -4.74
C HIS A 68 -1.79 14.28 -4.02
N VAL A 69 -2.02 13.94 -2.76
CA VAL A 69 -3.17 14.45 -1.99
C VAL A 69 -2.84 15.80 -1.36
N GLN A 70 -3.83 16.67 -1.24
CA GLN A 70 -3.74 17.91 -0.48
C GLN A 70 -5.03 18.11 0.31
N ASN A 71 -4.94 18.51 1.58
CA ASN A 71 -6.08 18.62 2.51
C ASN A 71 -6.95 17.33 2.52
N PRO A 72 -6.36 16.16 2.84
CA PRO A 72 -7.05 14.89 2.76
C PRO A 72 -8.30 14.85 3.64
N VAL A 73 -9.37 14.27 3.09
CA VAL A 73 -10.61 13.97 3.81
C VAL A 73 -10.79 12.46 3.79
N GLY A 74 -10.69 11.82 4.96
CA GLY A 74 -10.70 10.35 5.06
C GLY A 74 -11.95 9.71 4.42
N GLU A 75 -13.13 10.29 4.66
CA GLU A 75 -14.39 9.79 4.06
C GLU A 75 -14.39 9.85 2.52
N VAL A 76 -13.73 10.85 1.92
CA VAL A 76 -13.62 10.98 0.46
C VAL A 76 -12.69 9.92 -0.10
N ILE A 77 -11.52 9.73 0.53
CA ILE A 77 -10.54 8.70 0.15
C ILE A 77 -11.18 7.31 0.29
N CYS A 78 -11.82 7.04 1.42
CA CYS A 78 -12.52 5.78 1.68
C CYS A 78 -13.60 5.50 0.62
N ALA A 79 -14.43 6.48 0.30
CA ALA A 79 -15.46 6.34 -0.74
C ALA A 79 -14.85 6.10 -2.15
N ALA A 80 -13.73 6.73 -2.47
CA ALA A 80 -13.01 6.50 -3.72
C ALA A 80 -12.48 5.06 -3.80
N LEU A 81 -11.85 4.57 -2.72
CA LEU A 81 -11.36 3.20 -2.62
C LEU A 81 -12.49 2.17 -2.73
N ASP A 82 -13.60 2.38 -2.01
CA ASP A 82 -14.81 1.53 -2.08
C ASP A 82 -15.37 1.45 -3.52
N ARG A 83 -15.32 2.56 -4.26
CA ARG A 83 -15.81 2.61 -5.64
C ARG A 83 -14.90 1.83 -6.58
N LEU A 84 -13.59 2.03 -6.48
CA LEU A 84 -12.59 1.36 -7.31
C LEU A 84 -12.48 -0.13 -7.00
N ALA A 85 -12.66 -0.53 -5.74
CA ALA A 85 -12.62 -1.93 -5.31
C ALA A 85 -13.67 -2.80 -6.01
N LYS A 86 -14.79 -2.20 -6.47
CA LYS A 86 -15.82 -2.91 -7.24
C LYS A 86 -15.34 -3.41 -8.60
N THR A 87 -14.20 -2.92 -9.10
CA THR A 87 -13.56 -3.46 -10.32
C THR A 87 -12.95 -4.85 -10.10
N GLY A 88 -12.71 -5.25 -8.85
CA GLY A 88 -12.01 -6.49 -8.51
C GLY A 88 -10.51 -6.45 -8.79
N VAL A 89 -9.96 -5.28 -9.15
CA VAL A 89 -8.53 -5.08 -9.43
C VAL A 89 -7.86 -4.48 -8.18
N PRO A 90 -6.68 -4.98 -7.75
CA PRO A 90 -5.91 -4.40 -6.66
C PRO A 90 -5.59 -2.91 -6.85
N ILE A 91 -5.65 -2.15 -5.77
CA ILE A 91 -5.37 -0.70 -5.75
C ILE A 91 -4.00 -0.46 -5.11
N TRP A 92 -3.22 0.44 -5.70
CA TRP A 92 -1.95 0.91 -5.18
C TRP A 92 -1.94 2.42 -5.12
N PHE A 93 -1.43 2.98 -4.03
CA PHE A 93 -0.91 4.34 -4.04
C PHE A 93 0.50 4.28 -4.63
N THR A 94 0.72 4.87 -5.80
CA THR A 94 1.94 4.69 -6.60
C THR A 94 2.95 5.80 -6.41
N GLU A 95 2.51 7.00 -6.00
CA GLU A 95 3.30 8.24 -5.96
C GLU A 95 2.91 9.10 -4.73
N LEU A 96 2.63 8.47 -3.58
CA LEU A 96 2.07 9.16 -2.42
C LEU A 96 2.99 10.29 -1.93
N ASP A 97 2.43 11.49 -1.84
CA ASP A 97 2.97 12.62 -1.12
C ASP A 97 1.86 13.59 -0.69
N VAL A 98 2.09 14.31 0.41
CA VAL A 98 1.13 15.24 1.00
C VAL A 98 1.86 16.52 1.40
N PRO A 99 1.73 17.63 0.63
CA PRO A 99 2.41 18.85 0.97
C PRO A 99 1.63 19.66 1.99
N GLU A 100 2.32 20.12 3.02
CA GLU A 100 1.80 21.08 3.99
C GLU A 100 2.97 21.80 4.66
N TYR A 101 2.92 23.13 4.74
CA TYR A 101 4.01 23.96 5.28
C TYR A 101 4.26 23.66 6.76
N ASP A 102 3.20 23.56 7.57
CA ASP A 102 3.30 23.15 8.96
C ASP A 102 3.57 21.64 9.06
N VAL A 103 4.75 21.26 9.57
CA VAL A 103 5.16 19.83 9.59
C VAL A 103 4.24 18.98 10.49
N GLY A 104 3.67 19.56 11.54
CA GLY A 104 2.74 18.87 12.42
C GLY A 104 1.38 18.64 11.76
N LEU A 105 0.89 19.59 10.95
CA LEU A 105 -0.31 19.38 10.13
C LEU A 105 -0.02 18.41 8.98
N ARG A 106 1.15 18.49 8.34
CA ARG A 106 1.61 17.51 7.34
C ARG A 106 1.59 16.09 7.88
N ALA A 107 2.05 15.90 9.12
CA ALA A 107 2.01 14.60 9.78
C ALA A 107 0.57 14.09 9.92
N LYS A 108 -0.37 14.94 10.34
CA LYS A 108 -1.78 14.57 10.47
C LYS A 108 -2.42 14.24 9.13
N ASP A 109 -2.17 15.07 8.12
CA ASP A 109 -2.73 14.90 6.79
C ASP A 109 -2.22 13.60 6.15
N LEU A 110 -0.90 13.35 6.22
CA LEU A 110 -0.34 12.09 5.74
C LEU A 110 -0.87 10.88 6.50
N GLU A 111 -1.06 10.99 7.83
CA GLU A 111 -1.63 9.91 8.64
C GLU A 111 -3.06 9.54 8.18
N VAL A 112 -3.89 10.52 7.81
CA VAL A 112 -5.23 10.26 7.27
C VAL A 112 -5.14 9.37 6.03
N VAL A 113 -4.33 9.76 5.03
CA VAL A 113 -4.21 9.00 3.77
C VAL A 113 -3.68 7.58 4.03
N LEU A 114 -2.62 7.46 4.84
CA LEU A 114 -2.01 6.18 5.16
C LEU A 114 -2.97 5.24 5.91
N ARG A 115 -3.76 5.76 6.85
CA ARG A 115 -4.72 4.96 7.61
C ARG A 115 -5.86 4.45 6.73
N GLU A 116 -6.44 5.30 5.88
CA GLU A 116 -7.48 4.87 4.93
C GLU A 116 -6.94 3.83 3.95
N ALA A 117 -5.75 4.07 3.39
CA ALA A 117 -5.09 3.13 2.51
C ALA A 117 -4.82 1.78 3.20
N TYR A 118 -4.29 1.80 4.43
CA TYR A 118 -3.98 0.59 5.20
C TYR A 118 -5.23 -0.19 5.63
N ALA A 119 -6.32 0.51 5.96
CA ALA A 119 -7.57 -0.11 6.41
C ALA A 119 -8.35 -0.79 5.27
N HIS A 120 -8.16 -0.33 4.03
CA HIS A 120 -8.98 -0.78 2.90
C HIS A 120 -8.47 -2.09 2.28
N PRO A 121 -9.28 -3.17 2.23
CA PRO A 121 -8.81 -4.52 1.88
C PRO A 121 -8.38 -4.71 0.41
N ALA A 122 -8.78 -3.80 -0.48
CA ALA A 122 -8.38 -3.80 -1.89
C ALA A 122 -7.06 -3.06 -2.14
N VAL A 123 -6.52 -2.35 -1.14
CA VAL A 123 -5.21 -1.69 -1.26
C VAL A 123 -4.13 -2.71 -0.96
N GLU A 124 -3.21 -2.91 -1.91
CA GLU A 124 -2.13 -3.90 -1.80
C GLU A 124 -0.74 -3.26 -1.76
N GLY A 125 -0.61 -1.96 -2.03
CA GLY A 125 0.67 -1.28 -1.99
C GLY A 125 0.57 0.23 -1.82
N ILE A 126 1.60 0.80 -1.19
CA ILE A 126 1.81 2.24 -1.02
C ILE A 126 3.27 2.52 -1.34
N VAL A 127 3.52 3.40 -2.29
CA VAL A 127 4.84 3.87 -2.71
C VAL A 127 4.86 5.38 -2.56
N PHE A 128 5.86 5.89 -1.84
CA PHE A 128 6.08 7.33 -1.68
C PHE A 128 6.80 7.91 -2.89
N TRP A 129 6.41 9.12 -3.33
CA TRP A 129 7.10 9.84 -4.42
C TRP A 129 8.30 10.65 -3.92
N GLY A 130 9.22 9.93 -3.29
CA GLY A 130 10.35 10.48 -2.56
C GLY A 130 10.03 10.76 -1.09
N PHE A 131 11.06 11.13 -0.34
CA PHE A 131 10.93 11.42 1.10
C PHE A 131 11.89 12.48 1.63
N MET A 132 12.84 12.97 0.83
CA MET A 132 13.96 13.79 1.29
C MET A 132 13.89 15.24 0.79
N GLN A 133 14.03 16.19 1.70
CA GLN A 133 14.04 17.62 1.38
C GLN A 133 15.12 17.94 0.34
N GLY A 134 14.76 18.79 -0.64
CA GLY A 134 15.64 19.15 -1.75
C GLY A 134 15.66 18.14 -2.91
N THR A 135 15.07 16.96 -2.74
CA THR A 135 14.91 15.94 -3.82
C THR A 135 13.46 15.69 -4.22
N MET A 136 12.50 16.10 -3.38
CA MET A 136 11.08 16.04 -3.69
C MET A 136 10.71 16.94 -4.86
N TRP A 137 9.81 16.47 -5.72
CA TRP A 137 9.22 17.27 -6.80
C TRP A 137 8.25 18.36 -6.28
N ARG A 138 7.53 18.07 -5.19
CA ARG A 138 6.65 19.01 -4.46
C ARG A 138 7.35 19.54 -3.22
N GLN A 139 7.24 20.84 -3.00
CA GLN A 139 7.71 21.46 -1.76
C GLN A 139 6.84 21.01 -0.59
N ASN A 140 7.42 21.06 0.60
CA ASN A 140 6.75 20.80 1.87
C ASN A 140 6.09 19.41 1.95
N ALA A 141 6.65 18.39 1.31
CA ALA A 141 6.12 17.01 1.33
C ALA A 141 7.12 15.94 1.81
N TRP A 142 8.31 16.36 2.27
CA TRP A 142 9.36 15.43 2.73
C TRP A 142 9.14 14.95 4.17
N LEU A 143 9.67 13.76 4.45
CA LEU A 143 9.72 13.12 5.76
C LEU A 143 11.09 13.27 6.44
N VAL A 144 12.13 13.55 5.64
CA VAL A 144 13.52 13.71 6.07
C VAL A 144 14.03 15.05 5.57
N ASP A 145 14.53 15.88 6.48
CA ASP A 145 15.11 17.19 6.20
C ASP A 145 16.47 17.05 5.49
N ALA A 146 16.98 18.13 4.92
CA ALA A 146 18.18 18.11 4.06
C ALA A 146 19.46 17.71 4.83
N ASP A 147 19.46 17.86 6.15
CA ASP A 147 20.56 17.43 7.03
C ASP A 147 20.46 15.97 7.48
N GLY A 148 19.42 15.24 7.04
CA GLY A 148 19.15 13.85 7.40
C GLY A 148 18.25 13.67 8.62
N THR A 149 17.78 14.76 9.24
CA THR A 149 16.86 14.68 10.38
C THR A 149 15.49 14.15 9.92
N VAL A 150 14.96 13.14 10.61
CA VAL A 150 13.58 12.70 10.41
C VAL A 150 12.64 13.69 11.09
N ASN A 151 11.81 14.37 10.33
CA ASN A 151 10.91 15.39 10.85
C ASN A 151 9.64 14.78 11.46
N GLU A 152 8.71 15.61 11.95
CA GLU A 152 7.51 15.12 12.64
C GLU A 152 6.63 14.21 11.75
N ALA A 153 6.51 14.51 10.44
CA ALA A 153 5.77 13.65 9.51
C ALA A 153 6.48 12.31 9.29
N GLY A 154 7.81 12.31 9.18
CA GLY A 154 8.60 11.08 9.13
C GLY A 154 8.51 10.25 10.42
N GLN A 155 8.51 10.91 11.58
CA GLN A 155 8.39 10.25 12.87
C GLN A 155 7.00 9.64 13.07
N MET A 156 5.95 10.32 12.61
CA MET A 156 4.59 9.78 12.55
C MET A 156 4.56 8.50 11.70
N PHE A 157 5.11 8.52 10.48
CA PHE A 157 5.16 7.32 9.62
C PHE A 157 5.91 6.15 10.28
N LEU A 158 7.05 6.42 10.93
CA LEU A 158 7.78 5.40 11.69
C LEU A 158 6.98 4.85 12.88
N ASN A 159 6.09 5.65 13.48
CA ASN A 159 5.21 5.19 14.55
C ASN A 159 4.08 4.31 14.00
N LEU A 160 3.47 4.67 12.86
CA LEU A 160 2.51 3.79 12.16
C LEU A 160 3.17 2.46 11.79
N GLN A 161 4.41 2.47 11.30
CA GLN A 161 5.16 1.25 11.00
C GLN A 161 5.40 0.37 12.23
N LYS A 162 5.49 0.93 13.43
CA LYS A 162 5.56 0.16 14.68
C LYS A 162 4.18 -0.37 15.07
N GLU A 163 3.14 0.44 14.93
CA GLU A 163 1.74 0.08 15.18
C GLU A 163 1.27 -1.07 14.27
N TRP A 164 1.68 -1.05 13.01
CA TRP A 164 1.28 -2.00 11.96
C TRP A 164 2.22 -3.21 11.85
N LYS A 165 3.04 -3.43 12.87
CA LYS A 165 3.83 -4.66 13.01
C LYS A 165 3.31 -5.46 14.18
N THR A 166 3.39 -6.78 14.05
CA THR A 166 3.07 -7.68 15.14
C THR A 166 4.34 -8.00 15.94
N ASP A 167 4.35 -7.63 17.21
CA ASP A 167 5.30 -8.11 18.23
C ASP A 167 4.48 -8.77 19.35
N ALA A 168 4.65 -10.08 19.51
CA ALA A 168 3.93 -10.87 20.49
C ALA A 168 4.92 -11.69 21.31
N ARG A 169 4.74 -11.70 22.64
CA ARG A 169 5.62 -12.40 23.58
C ARG A 169 4.80 -13.10 24.64
N GLY A 170 5.27 -14.26 25.07
CA GLY A 170 4.67 -15.00 26.17
C GLY A 170 5.32 -16.36 26.38
N ASN A 171 4.69 -17.14 27.24
CA ASN A 171 5.11 -18.51 27.52
C ASN A 171 4.21 -19.48 26.77
N PHE A 172 4.75 -20.67 26.49
CA PHE A 172 3.95 -21.78 26.00
C PHE A 172 2.97 -22.25 27.08
N ASP A 173 1.79 -22.70 26.66
CA ASP A 173 0.86 -23.41 27.53
C ASP A 173 1.34 -24.84 27.84
N GLY A 174 0.57 -25.58 28.65
CA GLY A 174 0.90 -26.95 29.04
C GLY A 174 0.96 -27.94 27.86
N ASP A 175 0.40 -27.56 26.71
CA ASP A 175 0.40 -28.33 25.47
C ASP A 175 1.47 -27.85 24.48
N GLY A 176 2.32 -26.88 24.87
CA GLY A 176 3.41 -26.35 24.05
C GLY A 176 2.99 -25.29 23.03
N ASN A 177 1.79 -24.70 23.15
CA ASN A 177 1.29 -23.70 22.21
C ASN A 177 1.50 -22.27 22.71
N PHE A 178 1.73 -21.34 21.78
CA PHE A 178 1.66 -19.91 22.02
C PHE A 178 0.73 -19.27 20.98
N LYS A 179 -0.36 -18.67 21.45
CA LYS A 179 -1.38 -18.04 20.59
C LYS A 179 -1.21 -16.53 20.59
N PHE A 180 -1.22 -15.93 19.40
CA PHE A 180 -1.19 -14.48 19.24
C PHE A 180 -2.14 -14.05 18.12
N ARG A 181 -2.48 -12.76 18.09
CA ARG A 181 -3.16 -12.10 16.97
C ARG A 181 -2.13 -11.25 16.25
N GLY A 182 -2.04 -11.39 14.93
CA GLY A 182 -1.07 -10.66 14.13
C GLY A 182 -1.54 -10.39 12.70
N PHE A 183 -0.77 -9.57 11.98
CA PHE A 183 -0.96 -9.34 10.55
C PHE A 183 -0.41 -10.51 9.72
N TYR A 184 -0.84 -10.66 8.47
CA TYR A 184 -0.18 -11.59 7.55
C TYR A 184 1.23 -11.07 7.21
N GLY A 185 2.14 -11.97 6.86
CA GLY A 185 3.51 -11.61 6.50
C GLY A 185 4.57 -12.53 7.11
N ARG A 186 5.83 -12.13 6.97
CA ARG A 186 6.99 -12.89 7.44
C ARG A 186 7.32 -12.54 8.89
N TYR A 187 7.39 -13.56 9.72
CA TYR A 187 7.72 -13.50 11.13
C TYR A 187 9.10 -14.08 11.39
N VAL A 188 9.81 -13.48 12.35
CA VAL A 188 10.96 -14.09 13.03
C VAL A 188 10.47 -14.54 14.39
N VAL A 189 10.56 -15.84 14.66
CA VAL A 189 10.16 -16.45 15.92
C VAL A 189 11.41 -16.72 16.74
N GLU A 190 11.50 -16.11 17.92
CA GLU A 190 12.56 -16.33 18.88
C GLU A 190 12.03 -17.15 20.06
N VAL A 191 12.66 -18.30 20.32
CA VAL A 191 12.31 -19.18 21.44
C VAL A 191 13.48 -19.27 22.41
N THR A 192 13.22 -18.98 23.69
CA THR A 192 14.19 -19.15 24.78
C THR A 192 13.76 -20.30 25.70
N THR A 193 14.59 -21.33 25.83
CA THR A 193 14.30 -22.47 26.73
C THR A 193 14.96 -22.30 28.10
N ALA A 194 14.60 -23.16 29.07
CA ALA A 194 15.21 -23.17 30.42
C ALA A 194 16.73 -23.38 30.40
N LYS A 195 17.29 -24.00 29.35
CA LYS A 195 18.74 -24.13 29.13
C LYS A 195 19.39 -22.85 28.57
N ARG A 196 18.63 -21.74 28.45
CA ARG A 196 19.00 -20.46 27.80
C ARG A 196 19.44 -20.59 26.33
N LYS A 197 19.01 -21.65 25.63
CA LYS A 197 19.24 -21.71 24.19
C LYS A 197 18.22 -20.82 23.49
N GLN A 198 18.70 -19.84 22.72
CA GLN A 198 17.89 -19.05 21.80
C GLN A 198 17.84 -19.75 20.44
N MET A 199 16.63 -19.94 19.92
CA MET A 199 16.40 -20.46 18.58
C MET A 199 15.66 -19.41 17.76
N LEU A 200 16.11 -19.19 16.53
CA LEU A 200 15.48 -18.30 15.57
C LEU A 200 14.94 -19.13 14.42
N ASN A 201 13.64 -19.01 14.15
CA ASN A 201 13.00 -19.55 12.96
C ASN A 201 12.30 -18.44 12.19
N THR A 202 12.15 -18.62 10.89
CA THR A 202 11.32 -17.74 10.06
C THR A 202 10.09 -18.49 9.58
N SER A 203 8.95 -17.84 9.61
CA SER A 203 7.68 -18.41 9.14
C SER A 203 6.84 -17.34 8.49
N THR A 204 6.04 -17.72 7.50
CA THR A 204 5.14 -16.81 6.81
C THR A 204 3.71 -17.15 7.20
N VAL A 205 2.93 -16.12 7.56
CA VAL A 205 1.49 -16.21 7.76
C VAL A 205 0.82 -15.64 6.52
N GLU A 206 0.08 -16.47 5.77
CA GLU A 206 -0.61 -16.03 4.57
C GLU A 206 -1.94 -15.33 4.90
N LYS A 207 -2.46 -14.53 3.98
CA LYS A 207 -3.75 -13.82 4.16
C LYS A 207 -4.89 -14.84 4.30
N GLY A 208 -5.59 -14.80 5.43
CA GLY A 208 -6.69 -15.72 5.73
C GLY A 208 -6.25 -17.10 6.25
N ASP A 209 -4.95 -17.30 6.47
CA ASP A 209 -4.41 -18.54 7.02
C ASP A 209 -4.57 -18.58 8.55
N ASN A 210 -5.13 -19.69 9.05
CA ASN A 210 -5.24 -19.99 10.48
C ASN A 210 -4.33 -21.16 10.88
N THR A 211 -3.41 -21.57 10.01
CA THR A 211 -2.50 -22.71 10.25
C THR A 211 -1.51 -22.35 11.36
N PRO A 212 -1.34 -23.23 12.36
CA PRO A 212 -0.34 -23.02 13.40
C PRO A 212 1.07 -22.97 12.81
N VAL A 213 1.86 -21.98 13.21
CA VAL A 213 3.30 -21.96 12.95
C VAL A 213 3.98 -22.99 13.86
N VAL A 214 4.61 -24.00 13.27
CA VAL A 214 5.32 -25.05 14.01
C VAL A 214 6.81 -24.73 14.06
N VAL A 215 7.37 -24.67 15.28
CA VAL A 215 8.81 -24.53 15.51
C VAL A 215 9.33 -25.84 16.11
N ASP A 216 10.19 -26.54 15.39
CA ASP A 216 10.83 -27.75 15.90
C ASP A 216 11.94 -27.38 16.89
N LEU A 217 11.85 -27.90 18.11
CA LEU A 217 12.79 -27.70 19.19
C LEU A 217 13.69 -28.93 19.41
N ALA A 218 13.70 -29.91 18.50
CA ALA A 218 14.44 -31.18 18.66
C ALA A 218 15.95 -30.99 18.90
N ASP A 219 16.52 -29.85 18.49
CA ASP A 219 17.92 -29.50 18.75
C ASP A 219 18.14 -28.68 20.04
N ALA A 220 17.14 -28.47 20.91
CA ALA A 220 17.20 -27.50 22.04
C ALA A 220 17.80 -27.96 23.40
#